data_AF-A0A090XAJ7-F1
#
_entry.id   AF-A0A090XAJ7-F1
#
_cell.length_a   1.000
_cell.length_b   1.000
_cell.length_c   1.000
_cell.angle_alpha   90.00
_cell.angle_beta   90.00
_cell.angle_gamma   90.00
#
_symmetry.space_group_name_H-M   'P 1'
#
loop_
_entity.id
_entity.type
_entity.pdbx_description
1 polymer ?
#
loop_
_entity_poly.entity_id
_entity_poly.type
_entity_poly.pdbx_seq_one_letter_code
_entity_poly.pdbx_strand_id
1 'polypeptide(L)'
;AMDSGRSWLVAAGCCWCNVFSYAVFRSSAVLFVNILQSMGVTREQASRPISLMGIFSCLAAAVAGILAKRIAVWKLTLSASLTGAASLAACFFVNSMPLLVLFLGLLHGTSIGFGTLYNTVISQHFSRYRAVASGIASSGYTIGGLIFPPVIQLLFDEYRLNGGFFTMRSCRTTLCLWRPVV
;
A
#
# COMPACT_ATOMS: atom_id res chain seq x y z
N ALA A 1 -6.05 25.19 11.49
CA ALA A 1 -5.18 26.18 10.82
C ALA A 1 -4.42 25.47 9.72
N MET A 2 -4.53 25.95 8.48
CA MET A 2 -3.68 25.49 7.36
C MET A 2 -2.22 25.80 7.73
N ASP A 3 -1.32 24.86 7.45
CA ASP A 3 0.12 24.91 7.80
C ASP A 3 0.45 24.87 9.32
N SER A 4 -0.36 24.19 10.14
CA SER A 4 -0.02 23.91 11.56
C SER A 4 0.91 22.69 11.70
N GLY A 5 1.56 22.50 12.86
CA GLY A 5 2.35 21.30 13.17
C GLY A 5 1.56 19.98 13.01
N ARG A 6 0.24 20.03 13.15
CA ARG A 6 -0.66 18.90 12.85
C ARG A 6 -0.69 18.52 11.37
N SER A 7 -0.60 19.49 10.45
CA SER A 7 -0.54 19.21 9.01
C SER A 7 0.73 18.44 8.64
N TRP A 8 1.86 18.75 9.30
CA TRP A 8 3.13 18.03 9.12
C TRP A 8 3.06 16.59 9.62
N LEU A 9 2.34 16.32 10.73
CA LEU A 9 2.06 14.95 11.18
C LEU A 9 1.23 14.17 10.16
N VAL A 10 0.25 14.82 9.50
CA VAL A 10 -0.54 14.19 8.42
C VAL A 10 0.36 13.87 7.21
N ALA A 11 1.24 14.79 6.81
CA ALA A 11 2.18 14.54 5.72
C ALA A 11 3.13 13.38 6.02
N ALA A 12 3.66 13.30 7.25
CA ALA A 12 4.49 12.19 7.70
C ALA A 12 3.70 10.86 7.73
N GLY A 13 2.44 10.88 8.20
CA GLY A 13 1.56 9.71 8.18
C GLY A 13 1.24 9.23 6.76
N CYS A 14 0.97 10.15 5.83
CA CYS A 14 0.77 9.82 4.41
C CYS A 14 2.05 9.25 3.77
N CYS A 15 3.22 9.81 4.09
CA CYS A 15 4.51 9.25 3.67
C CYS A 15 4.65 7.80 4.16
N TRP A 16 4.38 7.55 5.45
CA TRP A 16 4.44 6.21 6.03
C TRP A 16 3.47 5.25 5.33
N CYS A 17 2.22 5.63 5.10
CA CYS A 17 1.27 4.79 4.36
C CYS A 17 1.76 4.48 2.93
N ASN A 18 2.32 5.48 2.23
CA ASN A 18 2.86 5.32 0.88
C ASN A 18 4.02 4.32 0.83
N VAL A 19 4.90 4.33 1.83
CA VAL A 19 5.99 3.35 1.98
C VAL A 19 5.44 1.93 1.93
N PHE A 20 4.41 1.63 2.72
CA PHE A 20 3.84 0.28 2.81
C PHE A 20 2.98 -0.09 1.59
N SER A 21 2.16 0.83 1.07
CA SER A 21 1.29 0.55 -0.07
C SER A 21 2.08 0.21 -1.33
N TYR A 22 3.22 0.86 -1.57
CA TYR A 22 4.05 0.59 -2.76
C TYR A 22 5.16 -0.44 -2.52
N ALA A 23 5.49 -0.79 -1.27
CA ALA A 23 6.49 -1.81 -0.96
C ALA A 23 6.21 -3.15 -1.69
N VAL A 24 4.96 -3.59 -1.68
CA VAL A 24 4.54 -4.86 -2.32
C VAL A 24 4.59 -4.76 -3.83
N PHE A 25 4.12 -3.65 -4.40
CA PHE A 25 4.15 -3.43 -5.84
C PHE A 25 5.59 -3.43 -6.37
N ARG A 26 6.51 -2.79 -5.66
CA ARG A 26 7.95 -2.75 -6.01
C ARG A 26 8.65 -4.09 -5.76
N SER A 27 8.15 -4.88 -4.82
CA SER A 27 8.64 -6.24 -4.53
C SER A 27 7.94 -7.32 -5.36
N SER A 28 7.09 -6.94 -6.32
CA SER A 28 6.36 -7.89 -7.18
C SER A 28 7.29 -8.82 -7.97
N ALA A 29 8.47 -8.34 -8.38
CA ALA A 29 9.48 -9.16 -9.03
C ALA A 29 10.04 -10.26 -8.11
N VAL A 30 10.29 -9.94 -6.84
CA VAL A 30 10.74 -10.91 -5.83
C VAL A 30 9.62 -11.91 -5.53
N LEU A 31 8.37 -11.43 -5.40
CA LEU A 31 7.20 -12.28 -5.22
C LEU A 31 7.00 -13.24 -6.41
N PHE A 32 7.19 -12.77 -7.64
CA PHE A 32 7.09 -13.61 -8.85
C PHE A 32 8.06 -14.79 -8.80
N VAL A 33 9.33 -14.54 -8.48
CA VAL A 33 10.35 -15.58 -8.39
C VAL A 33 10.02 -16.59 -7.28
N ASN A 34 9.57 -16.09 -6.12
CA ASN A 34 9.17 -16.94 -5.00
C ASN A 34 7.94 -17.80 -5.31
N ILE A 35 6.93 -17.25 -5.98
CA ILE A 35 5.73 -18.00 -6.41
C ILE A 35 6.12 -19.11 -7.39
N LEU A 36 7.04 -18.80 -8.32
CA LEU A 36 7.55 -19.77 -9.30
C LEU A 36 8.30 -20.92 -8.61
N GLN A 37 9.17 -20.60 -7.64
CA GLN A 37 9.98 -21.60 -6.91
C GLN A 37 9.17 -22.41 -5.89
N SER A 38 8.27 -21.76 -5.14
CA SER A 38 7.53 -22.39 -4.03
C SER A 38 6.38 -23.28 -4.51
N MET A 39 5.73 -22.94 -5.63
CA MET A 39 4.57 -23.69 -6.12
C MET A 39 4.87 -24.48 -7.42
N GLY A 40 6.05 -24.33 -8.01
CA GLY A 40 6.45 -25.05 -9.22
C GLY A 40 5.54 -24.80 -10.43
N VAL A 41 4.83 -23.68 -10.45
CA VAL A 41 3.84 -23.33 -11.48
C VAL A 41 4.48 -22.75 -12.74
N THR A 42 3.73 -22.71 -13.84
CA THR A 42 4.18 -22.08 -15.08
C THR A 42 4.32 -20.56 -14.92
N ARG A 43 5.25 -19.98 -15.69
CA ARG A 43 5.54 -18.52 -15.69
C ARG A 43 4.29 -17.68 -15.97
N GLU A 44 3.36 -18.21 -16.78
CA GLU A 44 2.08 -17.59 -17.10
C GLU A 44 1.15 -17.51 -15.89
N GLN A 45 1.09 -18.56 -15.06
CA GLN A 45 0.25 -18.56 -13.87
C GLN A 45 0.79 -17.63 -12.79
N ALA A 46 2.12 -17.56 -12.64
CA ALA A 46 2.77 -16.66 -11.69
C ALA A 46 2.66 -15.16 -12.07
N SER A 47 2.52 -14.83 -13.36
CA SER A 47 2.44 -13.43 -13.82
C SER A 47 1.03 -12.84 -13.70
N ARG A 48 -0.02 -13.67 -13.79
CA ARG A 48 -1.43 -13.28 -13.64
C ARG A 48 -1.74 -12.40 -12.44
N PRO A 49 -1.34 -12.72 -11.19
CA PRO A 49 -1.65 -11.88 -10.03
C PRO A 49 -1.05 -10.47 -10.14
N ILE A 50 0.16 -10.36 -10.70
CA ILE A 50 0.88 -9.08 -10.84
C ILE A 50 0.24 -8.22 -11.94
N SER A 51 -0.09 -8.83 -13.08
CA SER A 51 -0.78 -8.12 -14.17
C SER A 51 -2.16 -7.63 -13.74
N LEU A 52 -2.92 -8.45 -13.00
CA LEU A 52 -4.23 -8.07 -12.47
C LEU A 52 -4.11 -6.96 -11.42
N MET A 53 -3.10 -7.02 -10.54
CA MET A 53 -2.82 -5.94 -9.58
C MET A 53 -2.65 -4.59 -10.29
N GLY A 54 -1.90 -4.56 -11.39
CA GLY A 54 -1.74 -3.35 -12.21
C GLY A 54 -3.07 -2.83 -12.77
N ILE A 55 -3.85 -3.69 -13.40
CA ILE A 55 -5.16 -3.33 -14.00
C ILE A 55 -6.12 -2.79 -12.95
N PHE A 56 -6.27 -3.51 -11.83
CA PHE A 56 -7.16 -3.08 -10.75
C PHE A 56 -6.68 -1.82 -10.05
N SER A 57 -5.37 -1.58 -9.96
CA SER A 57 -4.85 -0.33 -9.41
C SER A 57 -5.26 0.88 -10.26
N CYS A 58 -5.19 0.77 -11.59
CA CYS A 58 -5.62 1.83 -12.51
C CYS A 58 -7.14 2.06 -12.44
N LEU A 59 -7.93 0.99 -12.47
CA LEU A 59 -9.39 1.07 -12.36
C LEU A 59 -9.81 1.68 -11.01
N ALA A 60 -9.21 1.23 -9.91
CA ALA A 60 -9.49 1.74 -8.59
C ALA A 60 -9.05 3.20 -8.43
N ALA A 61 -7.94 3.63 -9.05
CA ALA A 61 -7.53 5.03 -9.05
C ALA A 61 -8.57 5.94 -9.74
N ALA A 62 -9.13 5.51 -10.88
CA ALA A 62 -10.19 6.25 -11.56
C ALA A 62 -11.46 6.35 -10.70
N VAL A 63 -11.88 5.23 -10.09
CA VAL A 63 -13.03 5.19 -9.17
C VAL A 63 -12.78 6.05 -7.94
N ALA A 64 -11.57 6.00 -7.37
CA ALA A 64 -11.16 6.77 -6.22
C ALA A 64 -11.28 8.28 -6.49
N GLY A 65 -10.89 8.75 -7.68
CA GLY A 65 -11.03 10.15 -8.07
C GLY A 65 -12.49 10.64 -8.13
N ILE A 66 -13.42 9.77 -8.55
CA ILE A 66 -14.86 10.08 -8.55
C ILE A 66 -15.41 10.07 -7.12
N LEU A 67 -15.06 9.05 -6.32
CA LEU A 67 -15.49 8.90 -4.94
C LEU A 67 -14.97 10.04 -4.05
N ALA A 68 -13.77 10.55 -4.30
CA ALA A 68 -13.20 11.66 -3.56
C ALA A 68 -14.01 12.97 -3.69
N LYS A 69 -14.88 13.09 -4.71
CA LYS A 69 -15.81 14.23 -4.85
C LYS A 69 -17.05 14.10 -3.97
N ARG A 70 -17.44 12.88 -3.58
CA ARG A 70 -18.67 12.61 -2.82
C ARG A 70 -18.44 12.22 -1.36
N ILE A 71 -17.30 11.58 -1.07
CA ILE A 71 -16.94 11.06 0.24
C ILE A 71 -15.69 11.78 0.74
N ALA A 72 -15.64 12.05 2.04
CA ALA A 72 -14.46 12.63 2.67
C ALA A 72 -13.22 11.75 2.40
N VAL A 73 -12.19 12.35 1.80
CA VAL A 73 -11.00 11.65 1.30
C VAL A 73 -10.31 10.83 2.39
N TRP A 74 -10.34 11.30 3.63
CA TRP A 74 -9.78 10.59 4.78
C TRP A 74 -10.43 9.22 5.08
N LYS A 75 -11.74 9.08 4.84
CA LYS A 75 -12.44 7.81 5.06
C LYS A 75 -11.99 6.78 4.02
N LEU A 76 -11.77 7.23 2.79
CA LEU A 76 -11.33 6.39 1.67
C LEU A 76 -9.89 5.91 1.86
N THR A 77 -9.00 6.78 2.35
CA THR A 77 -7.60 6.39 2.60
C THR A 77 -7.47 5.46 3.80
N LEU A 78 -8.31 5.63 4.84
CA LEU A 78 -8.37 4.68 5.96
C LEU A 78 -8.88 3.30 5.51
N SER A 79 -9.97 3.24 4.74
CA SER A 79 -10.50 1.97 4.26
C SER A 79 -9.51 1.25 3.33
N ALA A 80 -8.80 2.00 2.48
CA ALA A 80 -7.74 1.47 1.63
C ALA A 80 -6.59 0.89 2.43
N SER A 81 -6.12 1.59 3.47
CA SER A 81 -5.05 1.10 4.35
C SER A 81 -5.45 -0.20 5.06
N LEU A 82 -6.69 -0.27 5.56
CA LEU A 82 -7.20 -1.46 6.26
C LEU A 82 -7.32 -2.66 5.31
N THR A 83 -7.84 -2.41 4.10
CA THR A 83 -7.99 -3.43 3.05
C THR A 83 -6.62 -3.92 2.55
N GLY A 84 -5.65 -3.01 2.40
CA GLY A 84 -4.28 -3.34 2.04
C GLY A 84 -3.59 -4.23 3.08
N ALA A 85 -3.75 -3.90 4.37
CA ALA A 85 -3.22 -4.73 5.46
C ALA A 85 -3.90 -6.10 5.53
N ALA A 86 -5.23 -6.15 5.40
CA ALA A 86 -6.01 -7.39 5.42
C ALA A 86 -5.67 -8.31 4.24
N SER A 87 -5.49 -7.77 3.03
CA SER A 87 -5.12 -8.54 1.84
C SER A 87 -3.74 -9.18 1.96
N LEU A 88 -2.76 -8.44 2.49
CA LEU A 88 -1.42 -8.97 2.77
C LEU A 88 -1.45 -10.06 3.85
N ALA A 89 -2.20 -9.85 4.93
CA ALA A 89 -2.36 -10.85 5.98
C ALA A 89 -3.05 -12.11 5.44
N ALA A 90 -4.08 -11.96 4.61
CA ALA A 90 -4.77 -13.08 3.97
C ALA A 90 -3.87 -13.83 2.98
N CYS A 91 -3.00 -13.13 2.25
CA CYS A 91 -2.04 -13.73 1.32
C CYS A 91 -1.12 -14.74 2.03
N PHE A 92 -0.78 -14.50 3.30
CA PHE A 92 0.05 -15.43 4.09
C PHE A 92 -0.63 -16.77 4.40
N PHE A 93 -1.95 -16.77 4.63
CA PHE A 93 -2.68 -18.01 4.94
C PHE A 93 -3.05 -18.83 3.70
N VAL A 94 -2.82 -18.27 2.52
CA VAL A 94 -3.32 -18.81 1.25
C VAL A 94 -2.18 -19.50 0.49
N ASN A 95 -2.33 -20.81 0.30
CA ASN A 95 -1.44 -21.62 -0.54
C ASN A 95 -2.04 -21.96 -1.92
N SER A 96 -3.14 -21.30 -2.30
CA SER A 96 -3.84 -21.56 -3.57
C SER A 96 -3.67 -20.39 -4.55
N MET A 97 -3.21 -20.70 -5.77
CA MET A 97 -3.07 -19.74 -6.88
C MET A 97 -4.29 -18.82 -7.11
N PRO A 98 -5.53 -19.33 -7.24
CA PRO A 98 -6.68 -18.46 -7.52
C PRO A 98 -6.99 -17.51 -6.36
N LEU A 99 -6.78 -17.95 -5.12
CA LEU A 99 -6.96 -17.08 -3.95
C LEU A 99 -5.85 -16.03 -3.88
N LEU A 100 -4.61 -16.39 -4.21
CA LEU A 100 -3.49 -15.44 -4.27
C LEU A 100 -3.72 -14.36 -5.34
N VAL A 101 -4.27 -14.72 -6.49
CA VAL A 101 -4.73 -13.77 -7.51
C VAL A 101 -5.83 -12.84 -6.99
N LEU A 102 -6.75 -13.35 -6.18
CA LEU A 102 -7.86 -12.56 -5.64
C LEU A 102 -7.37 -11.58 -4.55
N PHE A 103 -6.55 -12.04 -3.61
CA PHE A 103 -6.01 -11.19 -2.54
C PHE A 103 -4.95 -10.22 -3.04
N LEU A 104 -3.98 -10.67 -3.82
CA LEU A 104 -2.87 -9.84 -4.31
C LEU A 104 -3.24 -9.00 -5.54
N GLY A 105 -4.06 -9.55 -6.44
CA GLY A 105 -4.50 -8.84 -7.64
C GLY A 105 -5.63 -7.86 -7.33
N LEU A 106 -6.78 -8.36 -6.89
CA LEU A 106 -7.98 -7.54 -6.72
C LEU A 106 -7.92 -6.70 -5.45
N LEU A 107 -7.79 -7.33 -4.27
CA LEU A 107 -7.87 -6.59 -3.00
C LEU A 107 -6.67 -5.67 -2.77
N HIS A 108 -5.46 -6.17 -3.03
CA HIS A 108 -4.27 -5.34 -2.88
C HIS A 108 -4.16 -4.29 -4.00
N GLY A 109 -4.43 -4.65 -5.26
CA GLY A 109 -4.45 -3.70 -6.38
C GLY A 109 -5.45 -2.55 -6.17
N THR A 110 -6.66 -2.84 -5.69
CA THR A 110 -7.65 -1.81 -5.35
C THR A 110 -7.14 -0.89 -4.23
N SER A 111 -6.52 -1.44 -3.18
CA SER A 111 -5.95 -0.64 -2.09
C SER A 111 -4.87 0.34 -2.55
N ILE A 112 -4.01 -0.06 -3.49
CA ILE A 112 -3.00 0.82 -4.10
C ILE A 112 -3.67 1.94 -4.90
N GLY A 113 -4.69 1.62 -5.68
CA GLY A 113 -5.43 2.61 -6.48
C GLY A 113 -6.06 3.70 -5.63
N PHE A 114 -6.68 3.35 -4.49
CA PHE A 114 -7.19 4.33 -3.53
C PHE A 114 -6.07 5.11 -2.82
N GLY A 115 -4.86 4.57 -2.73
CA GLY A 115 -3.69 5.28 -2.20
C GLY A 115 -3.28 6.50 -3.02
N THR A 116 -3.68 6.61 -4.29
CA THR A 116 -3.45 7.84 -5.07
C THR A 116 -4.06 9.10 -4.43
N LEU A 117 -5.09 8.92 -3.60
CA LEU A 117 -5.78 9.99 -2.88
C LEU A 117 -4.94 10.64 -1.77
N TYR A 118 -3.86 10.01 -1.29
CA TYR A 118 -3.00 10.60 -0.24
C TYR A 118 -2.44 11.97 -0.67
N ASN A 119 -2.04 12.10 -1.93
CA ASN A 119 -1.56 13.39 -2.48
C ASN A 119 -2.66 14.46 -2.49
N THR A 120 -3.91 14.07 -2.75
CA THR A 120 -5.06 14.97 -2.71
C THR A 120 -5.35 15.44 -1.28
N VAL A 121 -5.25 14.55 -0.28
CA VAL A 121 -5.42 14.91 1.15
C VAL A 121 -4.40 15.97 1.57
N ILE A 122 -3.13 15.78 1.19
CA ILE A 122 -2.04 16.71 1.50
C ILE A 122 -2.29 18.07 0.84
N SER A 123 -2.70 18.06 -0.43
CA SER A 123 -3.03 19.29 -1.17
C SER A 123 -4.17 20.09 -0.52
N GLN A 124 -5.11 19.42 0.16
CA GLN A 124 -6.20 20.08 0.91
C GLN A 124 -5.75 20.64 2.27
N HIS A 125 -4.71 20.09 2.89
CA HIS A 125 -4.23 20.50 4.23
C HIS A 125 -3.13 21.58 4.21
N PHE A 126 -2.48 21.78 3.07
CA PHE A 126 -1.38 22.72 2.88
C PHE A 126 -1.67 23.68 1.75
N SER A 127 -1.56 24.99 2.00
CA SER A 127 -1.70 26.02 0.97
C SER A 127 -0.33 26.51 0.48
N ARG A 128 0.57 26.87 1.42
CA ARG A 128 1.89 27.44 1.09
C ARG A 128 2.94 26.37 0.79
N TYR A 129 2.94 25.26 1.52
CA TYR A 129 3.98 24.22 1.43
C TYR A 129 3.53 22.94 0.68
N ARG A 130 2.49 23.03 -0.15
CA ARG A 130 1.88 21.88 -0.85
C ARG A 130 2.88 21.02 -1.64
N ALA A 131 3.82 21.67 -2.34
CA ALA A 131 4.80 20.97 -3.19
C ALA A 131 5.82 20.21 -2.34
N VAL A 132 6.27 20.82 -1.24
CA VAL A 132 7.20 20.20 -0.29
C VAL A 132 6.53 19.01 0.41
N ALA A 133 5.30 19.19 0.90
CA ALA A 133 4.56 18.13 1.58
C ALA A 133 4.23 16.94 0.64
N SER A 134 3.84 17.22 -0.61
CA SER A 134 3.64 16.20 -1.65
C SER A 134 4.94 15.49 -2.01
N GLY A 135 6.05 16.22 -2.10
CA GLY A 135 7.39 15.66 -2.30
C GLY A 135 7.80 14.71 -1.17
N ILE A 136 7.57 15.11 0.09
CA ILE A 136 7.82 14.26 1.26
C ILE A 136 6.97 12.99 1.20
N ALA A 137 5.67 13.09 0.91
CA ALA A 137 4.81 11.92 0.81
C ALA A 137 5.19 11.00 -0.37
N SER A 138 5.62 11.57 -1.49
CA SER A 138 6.07 10.81 -2.66
C SER A 138 7.42 10.15 -2.44
N SER A 139 8.30 10.74 -1.62
CA SER A 139 9.57 10.11 -1.23
C SER A 139 9.36 8.75 -0.54
N GLY A 140 8.23 8.58 0.14
CA GLY A 140 7.81 7.31 0.73
C GLY A 140 7.75 6.16 -0.28
N TYR A 141 7.32 6.41 -1.53
CA TYR A 141 7.30 5.37 -2.56
C TYR A 141 8.71 4.84 -2.87
N THR A 142 9.69 5.72 -2.93
CA THR A 142 11.09 5.38 -3.20
C THR A 142 11.72 4.65 -2.02
N ILE A 143 11.48 5.14 -0.80
CA ILE A 143 11.99 4.52 0.43
C ILE A 143 11.44 3.09 0.56
N GLY A 144 10.12 2.92 0.36
CA GLY A 144 9.49 1.60 0.36
C GLY A 144 10.07 0.67 -0.70
N GLY A 145 10.28 1.19 -1.91
CA GLY A 145 10.85 0.42 -3.02
C GLY A 145 12.33 0.07 -2.89
N LEU A 146 13.12 0.78 -2.08
CA LEU A 146 14.53 0.48 -1.85
C LEU A 146 14.76 -0.46 -0.67
N ILE A 147 14.00 -0.26 0.41
CA ILE A 147 14.19 -1.01 1.66
C ILE A 147 13.45 -2.35 1.62
N PHE A 148 12.21 -2.40 1.11
CA PHE A 148 11.41 -3.61 1.22
C PHE A 148 11.86 -4.78 0.35
N PRO A 149 12.34 -4.61 -0.90
CA PRO A 149 12.78 -5.76 -1.69
C PRO A 149 13.91 -6.59 -1.03
N PRO A 150 15.02 -6.01 -0.55
CA PRO A 150 16.05 -6.79 0.13
C PRO A 150 15.56 -7.34 1.48
N VAL A 151 14.72 -6.60 2.21
CA VAL A 151 14.14 -7.09 3.47
C VAL A 151 13.24 -8.30 3.23
N ILE A 152 12.38 -8.26 2.20
CA ILE A 152 11.51 -9.38 1.84
C ILE A 152 12.34 -10.58 1.37
N GLN A 153 13.41 -10.35 0.60
CA GLN A 153 14.31 -11.42 0.18
C GLN A 153 15.01 -12.10 1.37
N LEU A 154 15.52 -11.32 2.33
CA LEU A 154 16.09 -11.84 3.59
C LEU A 154 15.03 -12.56 4.43
N LEU A 155 13.80 -12.03 4.47
CA LEU A 155 12.68 -12.68 5.16
C LEU A 155 12.35 -14.03 4.53
N PHE A 156 12.46 -14.18 3.22
CA PHE A 156 12.25 -15.47 2.57
C PHE A 156 13.40 -16.45 2.79
N ASP A 157 14.65 -15.97 2.83
CA ASP A 157 15.84 -16.80 3.09
C ASP A 157 15.88 -17.32 4.55
N GLU A 158 15.54 -16.47 5.52
CA GLU A 158 15.56 -16.83 6.94
C GLU A 158 14.21 -17.38 7.46
N TYR A 159 13.08 -16.89 6.95
CA TYR A 159 11.75 -17.16 7.51
C TYR A 159 10.79 -17.75 6.47
N ARG A 160 10.66 -19.08 6.50
CA ARG A 160 9.43 -19.73 6.06
C ARG A 160 8.21 -19.38 6.93
N LEU A 161 8.32 -18.64 8.04
CA LEU A 161 7.23 -18.63 9.05
C LEU A 161 6.80 -17.33 9.78
N ASN A 162 7.49 -16.19 9.85
CA ASN A 162 7.04 -15.11 10.78
C ASN A 162 7.23 -13.64 10.32
N GLY A 163 7.02 -13.35 9.04
CA GLY A 163 7.17 -11.97 8.51
C GLY A 163 5.93 -11.06 8.62
N GLY A 164 4.73 -11.60 8.87
CA GLY A 164 3.46 -10.86 8.75
C GLY A 164 3.19 -9.82 9.85
N PHE A 165 3.97 -9.84 10.94
CA PHE A 165 3.66 -9.02 12.12
C PHE A 165 4.08 -7.55 11.98
N PHE A 166 4.93 -7.21 11.02
CA PHE A 166 5.40 -5.83 10.85
C PHE A 166 4.32 -4.92 10.24
N THR A 167 3.55 -5.41 9.27
CA THR A 167 2.54 -4.60 8.57
C THR A 167 1.32 -4.30 9.45
N MET A 168 0.95 -5.23 10.34
CA MET A 168 -0.21 -5.08 11.23
C MET A 168 0.10 -4.16 12.43
N ARG A 169 1.34 -4.12 12.93
CA ARG A 169 1.77 -3.13 13.95
C ARG A 169 1.74 -1.70 13.41
N SER A 170 2.14 -1.49 12.16
CA SER A 170 2.07 -0.16 11.50
C SER A 170 0.65 0.40 11.40
N CYS A 171 -0.35 -0.46 11.18
CA CYS A 171 -1.75 -0.04 11.05
C CYS A 171 -2.33 0.57 12.35
N ARG A 172 -1.90 0.09 13.53
CA ARG A 172 -2.31 0.67 14.83
C ARG A 172 -1.73 2.07 15.04
N THR A 173 -0.48 2.32 14.64
CA THR A 173 0.12 3.66 14.71
C THR A 173 -0.54 4.65 13.75
N THR A 174 -0.94 4.21 12.55
CA THR A 174 -1.71 5.06 11.62
C THR A 174 -3.08 5.44 12.21
N LEU A 175 -3.75 4.52 12.91
CA LEU A 175 -5.02 4.80 13.60
C LEU A 175 -4.84 5.80 14.75
N CYS A 176 -3.75 5.71 15.52
CA CYS A 176 -3.42 6.63 16.61
C CYS A 176 -3.00 8.03 16.14
N LEU A 177 -2.39 8.16 14.95
CA LEU A 177 -2.04 9.46 14.35
C LEU A 177 -3.23 10.16 13.68
N TRP A 178 -4.25 9.41 13.27
CA TRP A 178 -5.48 9.95 12.64
C TRP A 178 -6.57 10.36 13.64
N ARG A 179 -6.63 9.73 14.83
CA ARG A 179 -7.60 10.06 15.90
C ARG A 179 -7.49 11.46 16.52
N PRO A 180 -6.32 12.12 16.62
CA PRO A 180 -6.17 13.45 17.21
C PRO A 180 -6.23 14.60 16.19
N VAL A 181 -6.53 14.29 14.93
CA VAL A 181 -6.58 15.26 13.81
C VAL A 181 -8.03 15.63 13.40
N VAL A 182 -9.03 14.90 13.92
CA VAL A 182 -10.45 15.28 13.86
C VAL A 182 -10.85 16.04 15.12
#